data_AF-A0A484M5Y3-F1
#
_entry.id   AF-A0A484M5Y3-F1
#
_cell.length_a   1.000
_cell.length_b   1.000
_cell.length_c   1.000
_cell.angle_alpha   90.00
_cell.angle_beta   90.00
_cell.angle_gamma   90.00
#
_symmetry.space_group_name_H-M   'P 1'
#
loop_
_entity.id
_entity.type
_entity.pdbx_description
1 polymer ?
#
loop_
_entity_poly.entity_id
_entity_poly.type
_entity_poly.pdbx_seq_one_letter_code
_entity_poly.pdbx_strand_id
1 'polypeptide(L)'
;MPPKQQAKADVAKKQKVVEDKTFGLKNKNKSKAVQKYVQALKQNVQPKPDPKKVDAKKKKEEEKARERELNELFKVAVSQPKVPPGVDPKSILCEFFKAGQCTKGFKCKFSHDLNIQRKGEKIDIYSDKRDNGD
;
A
#
# COMPACT_ATOMS: atom_id res chain seq x y z
N MET A 1 35.66 17.61 -6.17
CA MET A 1 35.38 18.93 -5.54
C MET A 1 34.01 18.89 -4.88
N PRO A 2 33.85 19.28 -3.59
CA PRO A 2 32.61 19.06 -2.82
C PRO A 2 31.75 20.34 -2.66
N PRO A 3 30.60 20.46 -3.35
CA PRO A 3 29.63 21.56 -3.13
C PRO A 3 28.40 21.15 -2.30
N LYS A 4 28.44 20.04 -1.54
CA LYS A 4 27.24 19.49 -0.85
C LYS A 4 27.02 20.01 0.58
N GLN A 5 28.02 20.63 1.19
CA GLN A 5 27.92 21.14 2.57
C GLN A 5 27.35 22.56 2.66
N GLN A 6 27.57 23.40 1.65
CA GLN A 6 27.05 24.78 1.60
C GLN A 6 25.50 24.80 1.55
N ALA A 7 24.89 23.93 0.73
CA ALA A 7 23.43 23.86 0.62
C ALA A 7 22.71 23.51 1.93
N LYS A 8 23.32 22.73 2.83
CA LYS A 8 22.74 22.42 4.15
C LYS A 8 22.87 23.60 5.12
N ALA A 9 23.99 24.33 5.06
CA ALA A 9 24.21 25.51 5.89
C ALA A 9 23.29 26.68 5.51
N ASP A 10 23.03 26.88 4.22
CA ASP A 10 22.11 27.93 3.74
C ASP A 10 20.65 27.64 4.10
N VAL A 11 20.23 26.36 4.12
CA VAL A 11 18.89 25.98 4.56
C VAL A 11 18.71 26.20 6.06
N ALA A 12 19.72 25.88 6.88
CA ALA A 12 19.68 26.12 8.33
C ALA A 12 19.66 27.62 8.68
N LYS A 13 20.42 28.45 7.96
CA LYS A 13 20.38 29.92 8.13
C LYS A 13 19.00 30.49 7.75
N LYS A 14 18.39 30.01 6.66
CA LYS A 14 17.05 30.42 6.23
C LYS A 14 15.96 29.97 7.21
N GLN A 15 16.09 28.79 7.80
CA GLN A 15 15.17 28.30 8.86
C GLN A 15 15.25 29.18 10.11
N LYS A 16 16.45 29.54 10.56
CA LYS A 16 16.63 30.49 11.69
C LYS A 16 16.02 31.87 11.41
N VAL A 17 16.16 32.38 10.18
CA VAL A 17 15.52 33.65 9.79
C VAL A 17 13.98 33.56 9.80
N VAL A 18 13.40 32.40 9.46
CA VAL A 18 11.94 32.18 9.58
C VAL A 18 11.53 32.09 11.04
N GLU A 19 12.31 31.41 11.87
CA GLU A 19 12.05 31.31 13.30
C GLU A 19 12.11 32.69 13.96
N ASP A 20 13.11 33.52 13.66
CA ASP A 20 13.23 34.89 14.18
C ASP A 20 12.10 35.81 13.70
N LYS A 21 11.76 35.78 12.40
CA LYS A 21 10.66 36.59 11.85
C LYS A 21 9.28 36.15 12.34
N THR A 22 9.15 34.91 12.81
CA THR A 22 7.90 34.39 13.39
C THR A 22 7.92 34.31 14.92
N PHE A 23 9.05 34.61 15.57
CA PHE A 23 9.25 34.46 17.03
C PHE A 23 8.37 35.43 17.82
N GLY A 24 8.31 36.69 17.40
CA GLY A 24 7.51 37.73 18.05
C GLY A 24 6.00 37.69 17.77
N LEU A 25 5.57 36.96 16.73
CA LEU A 25 4.14 36.83 16.40
C LEU A 25 3.45 35.76 17.25
N LYS A 26 4.20 34.96 18.02
CA LYS A 26 3.68 33.84 18.83
C LYS A 26 2.63 34.25 19.87
N ASN A 27 2.70 35.47 20.41
CA ASN A 27 1.68 35.98 21.35
C ASN A 27 0.44 36.61 20.64
N LYS A 28 0.46 36.72 19.31
CA LYS A 28 -0.63 37.24 18.43
C LYS A 28 -1.14 36.21 17.40
N ASN A 29 -0.65 34.97 17.48
CA ASN A 29 -0.96 33.82 16.60
C ASN A 29 -2.42 33.33 16.64
N LYS A 30 -3.29 33.96 17.45
CA LYS A 30 -4.71 33.65 17.50
C LYS A 30 -5.50 34.29 16.36
N SER A 31 -4.97 35.34 15.72
CA SER A 31 -5.65 36.00 14.59
C SER A 31 -5.41 35.26 13.27
N LYS A 32 -6.47 35.07 12.49
CA LYS A 32 -6.41 34.46 11.14
C LYS A 32 -5.47 35.24 10.20
N ALA A 33 -5.33 36.55 10.39
CA ALA A 33 -4.42 37.40 9.63
C ALA A 33 -2.94 37.05 9.91
N VAL A 34 -2.57 36.85 11.18
CA VAL A 34 -1.22 36.42 11.56
C VAL A 34 -0.93 35.00 11.07
N GLN A 35 -1.91 34.10 11.13
CA GLN A 35 -1.75 32.74 10.59
C GLN A 35 -1.49 32.75 9.08
N LYS A 36 -2.25 33.54 8.30
CA LYS A 36 -2.02 33.72 6.85
C LYS A 36 -0.64 34.33 6.56
N TYR A 37 -0.20 35.32 7.33
CA TYR A 37 1.11 35.94 7.16
C TYR A 37 2.26 34.95 7.44
N VAL A 38 2.17 34.18 8.54
CA VAL A 38 3.14 33.13 8.87
C VAL A 38 3.16 32.04 7.80
N GLN A 39 2.00 31.66 7.25
CA GLN A 39 1.90 30.66 6.18
C GLN A 39 2.50 31.16 4.87
N ALA A 40 2.25 32.41 4.48
CA ALA A 40 2.84 33.04 3.30
C ALA A 40 4.38 33.14 3.41
N LEU A 41 4.90 33.54 4.57
CA LEU A 41 6.35 33.58 4.80
C LEU A 41 6.99 32.20 4.73
N LYS A 42 6.35 31.17 5.30
CA LYS A 42 6.84 29.78 5.21
C LYS A 42 6.86 29.28 3.75
N GLN A 43 5.85 29.61 2.96
CA GLN A 43 5.81 29.21 1.54
C GLN A 43 6.85 29.94 0.68
N ASN A 44 7.21 31.18 1.02
CA ASN A 44 8.19 31.95 0.24
C ASN A 44 9.65 31.55 0.55
N VAL A 45 9.91 30.96 1.73
CA VAL A 45 11.27 30.56 2.16
C VAL A 45 11.55 29.07 1.94
N GLN A 46 10.53 28.23 1.82
CA GLN A 46 10.77 26.85 1.39
C GLN A 46 11.31 26.84 -0.04
N PRO A 47 12.47 26.19 -0.30
CA PRO A 47 12.99 26.05 -1.65
C PRO A 47 11.95 25.30 -2.47
N LYS A 48 11.43 25.91 -3.53
CA LYS A 48 10.58 25.19 -4.49
C LYS A 48 11.39 24.00 -4.99
N PRO A 49 10.96 22.75 -4.75
CA PRO A 49 11.65 21.60 -5.29
C PRO A 49 11.63 21.69 -6.82
N ASP A 50 12.75 21.36 -7.46
CA ASP A 50 12.90 21.37 -8.92
C ASP A 50 11.67 20.72 -9.58
N PRO A 51 10.98 21.37 -10.55
CA PRO A 51 9.73 20.86 -11.15
C PRO A 51 9.90 19.42 -11.66
N LYS A 52 11.06 19.11 -12.26
CA LYS A 52 11.38 17.76 -12.76
C LYS A 52 11.39 16.65 -11.68
N LYS A 53 11.68 16.97 -10.42
CA LYS A 53 11.68 15.99 -9.31
C LYS A 53 10.32 15.86 -8.62
N VAL A 54 9.49 16.90 -8.65
CA VAL A 54 8.11 16.81 -8.15
C VAL A 54 7.19 16.11 -9.14
N ASP A 55 7.38 16.28 -10.44
CA ASP A 55 6.59 15.58 -11.45
C ASP A 55 6.88 14.06 -11.45
N ALA A 56 8.15 13.67 -11.27
CA ALA A 56 8.53 12.26 -11.15
C ALA A 56 8.01 11.61 -9.86
N LYS A 57 7.98 12.34 -8.75
CA LYS A 57 7.37 11.83 -7.49
C LYS A 57 5.85 11.74 -7.58
N LYS A 58 5.19 12.73 -8.17
CA LYS A 58 3.74 12.71 -8.37
C LYS A 58 3.30 11.57 -9.29
N LYS A 59 4.00 11.32 -10.40
CA LYS A 59 3.72 10.16 -11.27
C LYS A 59 3.84 8.82 -10.53
N LYS A 60 4.88 8.65 -9.70
CA LYS A 60 5.07 7.41 -8.91
C LYS A 60 4.03 7.24 -7.80
N GLU A 61 3.51 8.33 -7.25
CA GLU A 61 2.46 8.31 -6.24
C GLU A 61 1.08 8.03 -6.87
N GLU A 62 0.82 8.60 -8.05
CA GLU A 62 -0.39 8.32 -8.83
C GLU A 62 -0.40 6.88 -9.37
N GLU A 63 0.73 6.36 -9.83
CA GLU A 63 0.84 4.95 -10.25
C GLU A 63 0.57 4.00 -9.08
N LYS A 64 1.13 4.29 -7.89
CA LYS A 64 0.83 3.53 -6.66
C LYS A 64 -0.62 3.68 -6.20
N ALA A 65 -1.26 4.83 -6.45
CA ALA A 65 -2.68 5.01 -6.15
C ALA A 65 -3.54 4.17 -7.11
N ARG A 66 -3.26 4.20 -8.42
CA ARG A 66 -3.92 3.34 -9.41
C ARG A 66 -3.72 1.86 -9.12
N GLU A 67 -2.52 1.46 -8.73
CA GLU A 67 -2.21 0.07 -8.40
C GLU A 67 -2.97 -0.39 -7.14
N ARG A 68 -3.21 0.51 -6.17
CA ARG A 68 -4.07 0.24 -5.01
C ARG A 68 -5.54 0.11 -5.39
N GLU A 69 -6.06 1.01 -6.22
CA GLU A 69 -7.45 0.96 -6.70
C GLU A 69 -7.72 -0.31 -7.51
N LEU A 70 -6.80 -0.70 -8.38
CA LEU A 70 -6.89 -1.97 -9.11
C LEU A 70 -6.91 -3.17 -8.15
N ASN A 71 -6.04 -3.17 -7.14
CA ASN A 71 -5.97 -4.26 -6.17
C ASN A 71 -7.24 -4.33 -5.28
N GLU A 72 -7.89 -3.20 -5.00
CA GLU A 72 -9.20 -3.18 -4.34
C GLU A 72 -10.32 -3.72 -5.23
N LEU A 73 -10.31 -3.40 -6.52
CA LEU A 73 -11.29 -3.94 -7.48
C LEU A 73 -11.16 -5.46 -7.63
N PHE A 74 -9.92 -5.97 -7.76
CA PHE A 74 -9.67 -7.41 -7.95
C PHE A 74 -9.93 -8.26 -6.69
N LYS A 75 -9.92 -7.67 -5.48
CA LYS A 75 -10.27 -8.38 -4.24
C LYS A 75 -11.74 -8.83 -4.21
N VAL A 76 -12.64 -8.13 -4.91
CA VAL A 76 -14.07 -8.45 -4.92
C VAL A 76 -14.37 -9.73 -5.71
N ALA A 77 -13.52 -10.09 -6.68
CA ALA A 77 -13.76 -11.25 -7.54
C ALA A 77 -13.48 -12.61 -6.87
N VAL A 78 -12.72 -12.65 -5.77
CA VAL A 78 -12.33 -13.89 -5.10
C VAL A 78 -13.21 -14.10 -3.87
N SER A 79 -14.41 -14.65 -4.09
CA SER A 79 -15.32 -15.05 -3.01
C SER A 79 -15.13 -16.52 -2.68
N GLN A 80 -14.63 -16.81 -1.47
CA GLN A 80 -14.47 -18.19 -1.01
C GLN A 80 -15.82 -18.93 -0.91
N PRO A 81 -15.95 -20.15 -1.50
CA PRO A 81 -17.10 -21.00 -1.29
C PRO A 81 -17.16 -21.43 0.17
N LYS A 82 -18.38 -21.44 0.72
CA LYS A 82 -18.62 -21.85 2.11
C LYS A 82 -18.34 -23.34 2.24
N VAL A 83 -17.57 -23.69 3.28
CA VAL A 83 -17.19 -25.07 3.58
C VAL A 83 -18.44 -25.88 3.97
N PRO A 84 -18.68 -27.05 3.36
CA PRO A 84 -19.75 -27.96 3.77
C PRO A 84 -19.53 -28.47 5.21
N PRO A 85 -20.59 -28.64 6.02
CA PRO A 85 -20.46 -29.17 7.38
C PRO A 85 -19.92 -30.62 7.33
N GLY A 86 -18.83 -30.88 8.05
CA GLY A 86 -18.20 -32.21 8.12
C GLY A 86 -16.83 -32.34 7.43
N VAL A 87 -16.38 -31.33 6.69
CA VAL A 87 -15.04 -31.30 6.06
C VAL A 87 -14.12 -30.33 6.78
N ASP A 88 -12.93 -30.81 7.18
CA ASP A 88 -11.94 -29.97 7.83
C ASP A 88 -11.53 -28.80 6.93
N PRO A 89 -11.64 -27.54 7.37
CA PRO A 89 -11.36 -26.38 6.54
C PRO A 89 -9.92 -26.32 5.99
N LYS A 90 -8.98 -26.99 6.66
CA LYS A 90 -7.57 -27.11 6.23
C LYS A 90 -7.36 -28.13 5.11
N SER A 91 -8.30 -29.03 4.84
CA SER A 91 -8.22 -29.91 3.66
C SER A 91 -8.65 -29.20 2.38
N ILE A 92 -9.16 -27.97 2.48
CA ILE A 92 -9.59 -27.16 1.35
C ILE A 92 -8.54 -26.10 1.07
N LEU A 93 -8.19 -25.94 -0.21
CA LEU A 93 -7.23 -24.95 -0.65
C LEU A 93 -7.80 -23.53 -0.48
N CYS A 94 -6.99 -22.63 0.06
CA CYS A 94 -7.35 -21.23 0.23
C CYS A 94 -7.39 -20.55 -1.15
N GLU A 95 -8.58 -20.19 -1.64
CA GLU A 95 -8.69 -19.46 -2.91
C GLU A 95 -7.98 -18.10 -2.91
N PHE A 96 -7.96 -17.41 -1.77
CA PHE A 96 -7.15 -16.20 -1.61
C PHE A 96 -5.65 -16.49 -1.72
N PHE A 97 -5.19 -17.67 -1.33
CA PHE A 97 -3.80 -18.07 -1.50
C PHE A 97 -3.51 -18.43 -2.96
N LYS A 98 -4.45 -19.11 -3.63
CA LYS A 98 -4.39 -19.35 -5.08
C LYS A 98 -4.30 -18.05 -5.88
N ALA A 99 -5.04 -17.02 -5.45
CA ALA A 99 -5.01 -15.68 -6.04
C ALA A 99 -3.82 -14.81 -5.55
N GLY A 100 -2.98 -15.30 -4.64
CA GLY A 100 -1.83 -14.55 -4.09
C GLY A 100 -2.21 -13.38 -3.18
N GLN A 101 -3.48 -13.27 -2.75
CA GLN A 101 -4.02 -12.17 -1.94
C GLN A 101 -4.28 -12.57 -0.48
N CYS A 102 -3.89 -13.77 -0.05
CA CYS A 102 -4.15 -14.22 1.31
C CYS A 102 -3.31 -13.47 2.34
N THR A 103 -3.95 -12.62 3.15
CA THR A 103 -3.32 -11.88 4.26
C THR A 103 -3.20 -12.71 5.55
N LYS A 104 -3.83 -13.90 5.60
CA LYS A 104 -3.91 -14.74 6.81
C LYS A 104 -2.66 -15.61 7.03
N GLY A 105 -1.85 -15.82 5.98
CA GLY A 105 -0.61 -16.58 6.05
C GLY A 105 -0.80 -17.96 6.72
N PHE A 106 0.08 -18.30 7.67
CA PHE A 106 0.04 -19.58 8.40
C PHE A 106 -1.19 -19.75 9.31
N LYS A 107 -1.87 -18.65 9.68
CA LYS A 107 -3.09 -18.67 10.49
C LYS A 107 -4.36 -18.81 9.63
N CYS A 108 -4.22 -19.06 8.33
CA CYS A 108 -5.37 -19.26 7.46
C CYS A 108 -6.16 -20.52 7.87
N LYS A 109 -7.50 -20.39 7.86
CA LYS A 109 -8.41 -21.52 8.12
C LYS A 109 -8.35 -22.55 6.99
N PHE A 110 -7.93 -22.13 5.81
CA PHE A 110 -7.77 -22.93 4.59
C PHE A 110 -6.30 -23.21 4.32
N SER A 111 -5.99 -24.32 3.65
CA SER A 111 -4.60 -24.67 3.40
C SER A 111 -3.96 -23.84 2.29
N HIS A 112 -2.68 -23.56 2.47
CA HIS A 112 -1.79 -22.91 1.52
C HIS A 112 -0.92 -23.93 0.76
N ASP A 113 -1.29 -25.20 0.76
CA ASP A 113 -0.60 -26.23 -0.01
C ASP A 113 -1.30 -26.44 -1.35
N LEU A 114 -0.63 -26.04 -2.43
CA LEU A 114 -1.07 -26.21 -3.82
C LEU A 114 -1.27 -27.69 -4.21
N ASN A 115 -0.68 -28.63 -3.47
CA ASN A 115 -0.82 -30.05 -3.74
C ASN A 115 -2.15 -30.64 -3.27
N ILE A 116 -2.89 -29.95 -2.41
CA ILE A 116 -4.19 -30.43 -1.93
C ILE A 116 -5.21 -30.52 -3.06
N GLN A 117 -5.15 -29.61 -4.04
CA GLN A 117 -6.05 -29.65 -5.19
C GLN A 117 -5.76 -30.84 -6.13
N ARG A 118 -4.56 -31.45 -6.04
CA ARG A 118 -4.19 -32.63 -6.84
C ARG A 118 -4.59 -33.95 -6.19
N LYS A 119 -5.02 -33.96 -4.92
CA LYS A 119 -5.67 -35.12 -4.29
C LYS A 119 -7.11 -35.24 -4.77
N GLY A 120 -7.31 -35.21 -6.09
CA GLY A 120 -8.50 -35.80 -6.69
C GLY A 120 -8.52 -37.28 -6.32
N GLU A 121 -9.72 -37.84 -6.22
CA GLU A 121 -9.97 -39.23 -5.88
C GLU A 121 -8.92 -40.14 -6.52
N LYS A 122 -8.29 -41.01 -5.70
CA LYS A 122 -7.41 -42.04 -6.23
C LYS A 122 -8.21 -42.76 -7.31
N ILE A 123 -7.74 -42.67 -8.55
CA ILE A 123 -8.28 -43.45 -9.65
C ILE A 123 -8.05 -44.89 -9.23
N ASP A 124 -9.13 -45.55 -8.82
CA ASP A 124 -9.11 -46.94 -8.46
C ASP A 124 -8.86 -47.75 -9.75
N ILE A 125 -7.84 -48.61 -9.71
CA ILE A 125 -7.46 -49.47 -10.83
C ILE A 125 -8.63 -50.34 -11.29
N TYR A 126 -9.59 -50.61 -10.40
CA TYR A 126 -10.78 -51.43 -10.67
C TYR A 126 -12.03 -50.64 -11.03
N SER A 127 -12.00 -49.30 -10.96
CA SER A 127 -13.14 -48.45 -11.33
C SER A 127 -12.87 -47.79 -12.68
N ASP A 128 -13.21 -48.49 -13.78
CA ASP A 128 -13.07 -47.94 -15.13
C ASP A 128 -14.07 -46.79 -15.35
N LYS A 129 -13.57 -45.57 -15.61
CA LYS A 129 -14.43 -44.41 -15.90
C LYS A 129 -15.15 -44.52 -17.25
N ARG A 130 -14.80 -45.50 -18.08
CA ARG A 130 -15.48 -45.76 -19.37
C ARG A 130 -16.87 -46.39 -19.22
N ASP A 131 -17.14 -47.09 -18.12
CA ASP A 131 -18.45 -47.71 -17.87
C ASP A 131 -19.52 -46.75 -17.32
N ASN A 132 -19.14 -45.51 -16.95
CA ASN A 132 -20.07 -44.49 -16.46
C ASN A 132 -20.62 -43.58 -17.59
N GLY A 133 -20.70 -44.10 -18.81
CA GLY A 133 -21.20 -43.41 -19.99
C GLY A 133 -22.45 -44.06 -20.58
N ASP A 134 -23.59 -43.83 -19.92
CA ASP A 134 -24.92 -43.72 -20.54
C ASP A 134 -25.62 -42.49 -19.94
#